data_AF-E5DSY7-F1
#
_entry.id   AF-E5DSY7-F1
#
_cell.length_a   1.000
_cell.length_b   1.000
_cell.length_c   1.000
_cell.angle_alpha   90.00
_cell.angle_beta   90.00
_cell.angle_gamma   90.00
#
_symmetry.space_group_name_H-M   'P 1'
#
loop_
_entity.id
_entity.type
_entity.pdbx_description
1 polymer ?
#
loop_
_entity_poly.entity_id
_entity_poly.type
_entity_poly.pdbx_seq_one_letter_code
_entity_poly.pdbx_strand_id
1 'polypeptide(L)'
;RALDGKGLVPDGYVEGWKKTFEEDFSPRRGAELVARAWTDPDFRQLLLTDGTAAVAQYGYLGPQGEYIVAVEDTPTLKNVIVCSLCSCTAWPILGLPPTWYKSFEYRARVVRE
;
A
#
# COMPACT_ATOMS: atom_id res chain seq x y z
N ARG A 1 -27.48 2.20 6.13
CA ARG A 1 -28.92 2.54 6.18
C ARG A 1 -29.19 4.03 6.34
N ALA A 2 -28.55 4.79 7.24
CA ALA A 2 -28.83 6.23 7.37
C ALA A 2 -28.44 7.07 6.12
N LEU A 3 -27.25 6.82 5.55
CA LEU A 3 -26.79 7.48 4.32
C LEU A 3 -27.55 6.97 3.09
N ASP A 4 -27.67 5.66 2.98
CA ASP A 4 -28.42 4.95 1.95
C ASP A 4 -29.90 5.37 1.87
N GLY A 5 -30.62 5.40 3.00
CA GLY A 5 -32.00 5.88 3.06
C GLY A 5 -32.18 7.39 2.80
N LYS A 6 -31.07 8.12 2.67
CA LYS A 6 -31.03 9.53 2.21
C LYS A 6 -30.57 9.66 0.75
N GLY A 7 -30.36 8.54 0.03
CA GLY A 7 -29.89 8.54 -1.35
C GLY A 7 -28.43 8.98 -1.53
N LEU A 8 -27.61 8.93 -0.47
CA LEU A 8 -26.20 9.37 -0.51
C LEU A 8 -25.22 8.22 -0.78
N VAL A 9 -25.71 6.99 -0.89
CA VAL A 9 -24.91 5.81 -1.27
C VAL A 9 -25.49 5.30 -2.58
N PRO A 10 -24.76 5.42 -3.71
CA PRO A 10 -25.21 4.86 -4.97
C PRO A 10 -25.38 3.34 -4.90
N ASP A 11 -26.28 2.80 -5.70
CA ASP A 11 -26.50 1.35 -5.80
C ASP A 11 -25.20 0.62 -6.15
N GLY A 12 -24.86 -0.40 -5.36
CA GLY A 12 -23.64 -1.20 -5.54
C GLY A 12 -22.34 -0.52 -5.14
N TYR A 13 -22.37 0.71 -4.61
CA TYR A 13 -21.16 1.47 -4.28
C TYR A 13 -20.29 0.76 -3.24
N VAL A 14 -20.90 0.30 -2.14
CA VAL A 14 -20.15 -0.34 -1.04
C VAL A 14 -19.67 -1.72 -1.46
N GLU A 15 -20.46 -2.44 -2.24
CA GLU A 15 -20.17 -3.77 -2.76
C GLU A 15 -18.99 -3.72 -3.75
N GLY A 16 -18.96 -2.71 -4.63
CA GLY A 16 -17.85 -2.46 -5.52
C GLY A 16 -16.55 -2.20 -4.77
N TRP A 17 -16.58 -1.30 -3.77
CA TRP A 17 -15.41 -1.04 -2.94
C TRP A 17 -14.96 -2.26 -2.14
N LYS A 18 -15.90 -3.03 -1.58
CA LYS A 18 -15.59 -4.29 -0.90
C LYS A 18 -14.83 -5.24 -1.84
N LYS A 19 -15.33 -5.44 -3.06
CA LYS A 19 -14.67 -6.27 -4.07
C LYS A 19 -13.24 -5.78 -4.37
N THR A 20 -13.07 -4.48 -4.60
CA THR A 20 -11.74 -3.89 -4.84
C THR A 20 -10.77 -4.10 -3.68
N PHE A 21 -11.23 -3.93 -2.44
CA PHE A 21 -10.39 -4.16 -1.26
C PHE A 21 -10.03 -5.63 -1.05
N GLU A 22 -10.89 -6.56 -1.45
CA GLU A 22 -10.69 -8.01 -1.25
C GLU A 22 -9.90 -8.67 -2.39
N GLU A 23 -10.01 -8.15 -3.62
CA GLU A 23 -9.45 -8.80 -4.82
C GLU A 23 -8.33 -7.98 -5.49
N ASP A 24 -8.52 -6.67 -5.66
CA ASP A 24 -7.59 -5.85 -6.43
C ASP A 24 -6.39 -5.40 -5.58
N PHE A 25 -6.65 -4.85 -4.40
CA PHE A 25 -5.59 -4.35 -3.51
C PHE A 25 -4.90 -5.52 -2.82
N SER A 26 -3.68 -5.82 -3.26
CA SER A 26 -3.04 -7.09 -2.92
C SER A 26 -1.54 -6.97 -2.72
N PRO A 27 -0.96 -7.63 -1.69
CA PRO A 27 0.49 -7.70 -1.51
C PRO A 27 1.20 -8.46 -2.63
N ARG A 28 0.46 -9.20 -3.48
CA ARG A 28 1.03 -9.87 -4.66
C ARG A 28 1.59 -8.88 -5.68
N ARG A 29 0.99 -7.69 -5.80
CA ARG A 29 1.47 -6.60 -6.66
C ARG A 29 2.79 -6.03 -6.17
N GLY A 30 2.91 -5.76 -4.86
CA GLY A 30 4.17 -5.38 -4.24
C GLY A 30 5.27 -6.43 -4.44
N ALA A 31 4.94 -7.71 -4.30
CA ALA A 31 5.87 -8.80 -4.54
C ALA A 31 6.36 -8.86 -5.99
N GLU A 32 5.50 -8.57 -6.98
CA GLU A 32 5.87 -8.50 -8.39
C GLU A 32 6.86 -7.35 -8.66
N LEU A 33 6.61 -6.17 -8.09
CA LEU A 33 7.51 -5.02 -8.20
C LEU A 33 8.89 -5.31 -7.58
N VAL A 34 8.92 -5.94 -6.41
CA VAL A 34 10.17 -6.34 -5.74
C VAL A 34 10.93 -7.37 -6.58
N ALA A 35 10.25 -8.41 -7.06
CA ALA A 35 10.87 -9.44 -7.90
C ALA A 35 11.45 -8.84 -9.19
N ARG A 36 10.74 -7.89 -9.81
CA ARG A 36 11.25 -7.14 -10.97
C ARG A 36 12.51 -6.35 -10.61
N ALA A 37 12.50 -5.61 -9.50
CA ALA A 37 13.65 -4.82 -9.06
C ALA A 37 14.88 -5.67 -8.64
N TRP A 38 14.71 -6.97 -8.41
CA TRP A 38 15.83 -7.89 -8.16
C TRP A 38 16.48 -8.40 -9.44
N THR A 39 15.75 -8.50 -10.54
CA THR A 39 16.24 -9.07 -11.81
C THR A 39 16.48 -8.03 -12.90
N ASP A 40 16.02 -6.80 -12.69
CA ASP A 40 16.12 -5.69 -13.64
C ASP A 40 16.72 -4.46 -12.93
N PRO A 41 18.02 -4.19 -13.12
CA PRO A 41 18.70 -3.04 -12.49
C PRO A 41 18.15 -1.68 -12.90
N ASP A 42 17.65 -1.53 -14.14
CA ASP A 42 17.10 -0.26 -14.63
C ASP A 42 15.73 0.01 -13.97
N PHE A 43 14.89 -1.03 -13.85
CA PHE A 43 13.65 -0.93 -13.10
C PHE A 43 13.90 -0.68 -11.61
N ARG A 44 14.92 -1.33 -11.02
CA ARG A 44 15.33 -1.07 -9.63
C ARG A 44 15.66 0.41 -9.45
N GLN A 45 16.50 0.95 -10.33
CA GLN A 45 16.90 2.36 -10.25
C GLN A 45 15.69 3.27 -10.33
N LEU A 46 14.76 3.03 -11.26
CA LEU A 46 13.53 3.80 -11.38
C LEU A 46 12.66 3.69 -10.12
N LEU A 47 12.45 2.48 -9.60
CA LEU A 47 11.61 2.26 -8.41
C LEU A 47 12.12 3.02 -7.19
N LEU A 48 13.44 3.16 -7.05
CA LEU A 48 14.07 3.86 -5.94
C LEU A 48 14.09 5.39 -6.11
N THR A 49 14.12 5.90 -7.35
CA THR A 49 14.14 7.35 -7.61
C THR A 49 12.75 7.95 -7.80
N ASP A 50 11.84 7.22 -8.45
CA ASP A 50 10.44 7.59 -8.65
C ASP A 50 9.55 6.34 -8.57
N GLY A 51 9.24 5.96 -7.34
CA GLY A 51 8.38 4.81 -7.06
C GLY A 51 6.98 4.96 -7.68
N THR A 52 6.49 6.19 -7.82
CA THR A 52 5.18 6.46 -8.44
C THR A 52 5.21 6.10 -9.92
N ALA A 53 6.22 6.57 -10.66
CA ALA A 53 6.38 6.23 -12.07
C ALA A 53 6.62 4.73 -12.29
N ALA A 54 7.41 4.08 -11.43
CA ALA A 54 7.65 2.64 -11.52
C ALA A 54 6.35 1.83 -11.33
N VAL A 55 5.57 2.15 -10.30
CA VAL A 55 4.28 1.47 -10.02
C VAL A 55 3.25 1.76 -11.12
N ALA A 56 3.29 2.96 -11.73
CA ALA A 56 2.41 3.33 -12.84
C ALA A 56 2.61 2.44 -14.09
N GLN A 57 3.82 1.94 -14.36
CA GLN A 57 4.07 1.03 -15.50
C GLN A 57 3.24 -0.26 -15.42
N TYR A 58 2.86 -0.66 -14.20
CA TYR A 58 2.04 -1.84 -13.94
C TYR A 58 0.54 -1.51 -13.81
N GLY A 59 0.16 -0.23 -13.86
CA GLY A 59 -1.23 0.20 -13.63
C GLY A 59 -1.69 -0.01 -12.19
N TYR A 60 -0.77 -0.03 -11.22
CA TYR A 60 -1.07 -0.33 -9.81
C TYR A 60 -1.21 0.91 -8.92
N LEU A 61 -1.25 2.11 -9.48
CA LEU A 61 -1.60 3.29 -8.69
C LEU A 61 -3.10 3.28 -8.34
N GLY A 62 -3.44 3.92 -7.22
CA GLY A 62 -4.82 3.99 -6.75
C GLY A 62 -4.93 4.65 -5.38
N PRO A 63 -6.14 4.67 -4.77
CA PRO A 63 -6.38 5.28 -3.47
C PRO A 63 -5.36 4.87 -2.42
N GLN A 64 -4.81 5.85 -1.68
CA GLN A 64 -3.76 5.66 -0.67
C GLN A 64 -2.43 5.08 -1.21
N GLY A 65 -2.24 5.03 -2.52
CA GLY A 65 -0.99 4.66 -3.19
C GLY A 65 -0.72 5.55 -4.41
N GLU A 66 -1.15 6.81 -4.35
CA GLU A 66 -1.05 7.79 -5.43
C GLU A 66 0.36 8.37 -5.56
N TYR A 67 1.12 8.38 -4.46
CA TYR A 67 2.52 8.77 -4.40
C TYR A 67 3.30 7.70 -3.64
N ILE A 68 4.27 7.09 -4.29
CA ILE A 68 5.01 5.93 -3.78
C ILE A 68 6.50 6.23 -3.71
N VAL A 69 7.10 5.84 -2.58
CA VAL A 69 8.54 5.82 -2.38
C VAL A 69 8.94 4.42 -1.94
N ALA A 70 9.84 3.78 -2.68
CA ALA A 70 10.48 2.55 -2.25
C ALA A 70 11.76 2.86 -1.46
N VAL A 71 12.00 2.13 -0.38
CA VAL A 71 13.22 2.25 0.43
C VAL A 71 13.98 0.93 0.40
N GLU A 72 15.28 1.01 0.13
CA GLU A 72 16.14 -0.16 -0.06
C GLU A 72 16.76 -0.61 1.26
N ASP A 73 16.57 -1.89 1.58
CA ASP A 73 17.38 -2.56 2.59
C ASP A 73 18.76 -2.90 2.04
N THR A 74 19.79 -2.80 2.89
CA THR A 74 21.17 -3.13 2.55
C THR A 74 21.79 -4.00 3.65
N PRO A 75 23.01 -4.56 3.48
CA PRO A 75 23.65 -5.35 4.52
C PRO A 75 23.81 -4.62 5.88
N THR A 76 23.77 -3.29 5.88
CA THR A 76 23.96 -2.45 7.07
C THR A 76 22.74 -1.59 7.42
N LEU A 77 21.62 -1.76 6.71
CA LEU A 77 20.40 -0.96 6.93
C LEU A 77 19.15 -1.81 6.74
N LYS A 78 18.25 -1.73 7.72
CA LYS A 78 16.93 -2.34 7.67
C LYS A 78 15.85 -1.28 7.84
N ASN A 79 14.94 -1.19 6.88
CA ASN A 79 13.81 -0.28 6.89
C ASN A 79 12.57 -0.95 7.50
N VAL A 80 11.76 -0.16 8.19
CA VAL A 80 10.45 -0.54 8.73
C VAL A 80 9.49 0.63 8.51
N ILE A 81 8.21 0.34 8.24
CA ILE A 81 7.18 1.35 7.94
C ILE A 81 6.11 1.32 9.04
N VAL A 82 5.72 2.49 9.55
CA VAL A 82 4.59 2.64 10.48
C VAL A 82 3.84 3.94 10.22
N CYS A 83 2.53 3.92 10.43
CA CYS A 83 1.73 5.11 10.61
C CYS A 83 1.37 5.25 12.09
N SER A 84 2.19 5.96 12.87
CA SER A 84 2.00 6.07 14.32
C SER A 84 0.66 6.73 14.68
N LEU A 85 0.17 7.67 13.87
CA LEU A 85 -1.03 8.46 14.14
C LEU A 85 -2.34 7.73 13.81
N CYS A 86 -2.36 6.81 12.85
CA CYS A 86 -3.58 6.09 12.48
C CYS A 86 -3.29 4.72 11.84
N SER A 87 -3.29 4.63 10.51
CA SER A 87 -3.22 3.37 9.77
C SER A 87 -2.85 3.52 8.29
N CYS A 88 -2.21 4.62 7.87
CA CYS A 88 -1.82 4.83 6.48
C CYS A 88 -0.99 3.65 5.95
N THR A 89 -1.27 3.20 4.73
CA THR A 89 -0.57 2.07 4.06
C THR A 89 -0.78 2.22 2.56
N ALA A 90 0.19 1.79 1.74
CA ALA A 90 0.08 1.80 0.28
C ALA A 90 -0.83 0.67 -0.23
N TRP A 91 -2.16 0.86 -0.09
CA TRP A 91 -3.17 -0.16 -0.32
C TRP A 91 -3.06 -0.86 -1.68
N PRO A 92 -2.85 -0.17 -2.82
CA PRO A 92 -2.89 -0.83 -4.12
C PRO A 92 -1.84 -1.93 -4.30
N ILE A 93 -0.71 -1.83 -3.59
CA ILE A 93 0.44 -2.74 -3.71
C ILE A 93 0.69 -3.61 -2.46
N LEU A 94 0.07 -3.30 -1.31
CA LEU A 94 0.17 -4.09 -0.07
C LEU A 94 -1.15 -4.72 0.38
N GLY A 95 -2.29 -4.29 -0.16
CA GLY A 95 -3.61 -4.57 0.40
C GLY A 95 -3.94 -3.70 1.62
N LEU A 96 -5.13 -3.92 2.20
CA LEU A 96 -5.50 -3.25 3.45
C LEU A 96 -4.59 -3.71 4.61
N PRO A 97 -4.22 -2.82 5.53
CA PRO A 97 -3.29 -3.16 6.60
C PRO A 97 -3.91 -4.21 7.55
N PRO A 98 -3.10 -5.21 7.97
CA PRO A 98 -3.54 -6.21 8.93
C PRO A 98 -3.85 -5.57 10.29
N THR A 99 -4.63 -6.26 11.12
CA THR A 99 -5.07 -5.73 12.42
C THR A 99 -3.89 -5.30 13.31
N TRP A 100 -2.81 -6.07 13.35
CA TRP A 100 -1.64 -5.75 14.18
C TRP A 100 -0.93 -4.46 13.75
N TYR A 101 -0.92 -4.12 12.45
CA TYR A 101 -0.29 -2.89 11.98
C TYR A 101 -1.02 -1.64 12.51
N LYS A 102 -2.34 -1.77 12.69
CA LYS A 102 -3.22 -0.71 13.19
C LYS A 102 -3.28 -0.65 14.72
N SER A 103 -2.70 -1.64 15.40
CA SER A 103 -2.80 -1.79 16.85
C SER A 103 -2.00 -0.70 17.57
N PHE A 104 -2.39 -0.38 18.80
CA PHE A 104 -1.69 0.60 19.61
C PHE A 104 -0.28 0.14 19.93
N GLU A 105 -0.09 -1.16 20.15
CA GLU A 105 1.18 -1.77 20.52
C GLU A 105 2.24 -1.59 19.43
N TYR A 106 1.93 -1.93 18.17
CA TYR A 106 2.89 -1.76 17.08
C TYR A 106 3.19 -0.27 16.86
N ARG A 107 2.13 0.54 16.75
CA ARG A 107 2.24 1.97 16.42
C ARG A 107 2.99 2.80 17.45
N ALA A 108 2.88 2.45 18.73
CA ALA A 108 3.56 3.17 19.80
C ALA A 108 5.01 2.71 20.01
N ARG A 109 5.31 1.42 19.76
CA ARG A 109 6.62 0.83 20.09
C ARG A 109 7.64 0.98 18.98
N VAL A 110 7.28 0.66 17.73
CA VAL A 110 8.26 0.48 16.63
C VAL A 110 9.08 1.73 16.28
N VAL A 111 8.60 2.92 16.64
CA VAL A 111 9.35 4.18 16.45
C VAL A 111 10.40 4.39 17.54
N ARG A 112 10.27 3.70 18.68
CA ARG A 112 11.10 3.85 19.87
C ARG A 112 12.02 2.65 20.11
N GLU A 113 11.52 1.43 19.89
CA GLU A 113 12.22 0.16 20.15
C GLU A 113 11.88 -0.92 19.11
#